data_AF-A0A5E4KU85-F1
#
_entry.id   AF-A0A5E4KU85-F1
#
_cell.length_a   1.000
_cell.length_b   1.000
_cell.length_c   1.000
_cell.angle_alpha   90.00
_cell.angle_beta   90.00
_cell.angle_gamma   90.00
#
_symmetry.space_group_name_H-M   'P 1'
#
loop_
_entity.id
_entity.type
_entity.pdbx_description
1 polymer ?
#
loop_
_entity_poly.entity_id
_entity_poly.type
_entity_poly.pdbx_seq_one_letter_code
_entity_poly.pdbx_strand_id
1 'polypeptide(L)'
;MAKWLCTVCNIYVYDEETGDTQTGIRPNTKVSDFPDSWRCPVCGAARDKLVTIPEEEYWQKARAYSDFTERKEEKRSILVGVDNPQTVPELRQEYGVPLGLRGIGQGLTYLANFEALSKYRLKKRLITKHEDPVIETSFLGKKTAMPVLGAPMSGLSYVSNITEEDFAYNILAGCKVAGTIGCTGNTSRDYETIHPAIVALKKVNGHGINIFKPQSQEVLIDLIKQSEKEKAAAVGIDIDGAGSVNFTLAGKPVFRKTMDELKELKKSTRLPFIVKGVMCAEDAVAAVQAGADVIGVSNHGGRVLDSGRGVADALPGIVKGVRETDNGEKVVITADGGIRTGFDVVKMLALGADFVLVGRPLAREAVSTGVEGVKRILEFLKTDIKIAMLMTSCNTLEDINENILVKECNK
;
A
#
# COMPACT_ATOMS: atom_id res chain seq x y z
N MET A 1 26.47 34.61 -9.79
CA MET A 1 27.24 33.35 -9.79
C MET A 1 26.52 32.28 -10.59
N ALA A 2 27.08 31.07 -10.73
CA ALA A 2 26.41 30.02 -11.50
C ALA A 2 25.14 29.53 -10.78
N LYS A 3 24.11 29.23 -11.57
CA LYS A 3 22.85 28.63 -11.14
C LYS A 3 22.79 27.21 -11.69
N TRP A 4 22.33 26.27 -10.89
CA TRP A 4 22.43 24.84 -11.16
C TRP A 4 21.08 24.14 -11.06
N LEU A 5 20.90 23.09 -11.84
CA LEU A 5 19.73 22.21 -11.86
C LEU A 5 20.16 20.75 -11.81
N CYS A 6 19.48 19.94 -11.00
CA CYS A 6 19.65 18.49 -11.02
C CYS A 6 18.95 17.87 -12.22
N THR A 7 19.72 17.27 -13.12
CA THR A 7 19.21 16.63 -14.34
C THR A 7 18.39 15.36 -14.08
N VAL A 8 18.53 14.74 -12.90
CA VAL A 8 17.81 13.49 -12.56
C VAL A 8 16.38 13.78 -12.13
N CYS A 9 16.19 14.68 -11.16
CA CYS A 9 14.84 15.00 -10.69
C CYS A 9 14.18 16.16 -11.42
N ASN A 10 14.97 17.03 -12.06
CA ASN A 10 14.50 18.25 -12.72
C ASN A 10 13.72 19.19 -11.76
N ILE A 11 13.95 19.05 -10.46
CA ILE A 11 13.26 19.73 -9.35
C ILE A 11 14.27 20.52 -8.49
N TYR A 12 15.38 19.89 -8.07
CA TYR A 12 16.37 20.58 -7.22
C TYR A 12 17.12 21.63 -8.03
N VAL A 13 17.16 22.86 -7.51
CA VAL A 13 18.00 23.94 -8.00
C VAL A 13 18.96 24.42 -6.93
N TYR A 14 20.12 24.91 -7.36
CA TYR A 14 21.14 25.45 -6.46
C TYR A 14 21.71 26.76 -7.00
N ASP A 15 21.90 27.72 -6.12
CA ASP A 15 22.50 29.02 -6.43
C ASP A 15 23.76 29.19 -5.60
N GLU A 16 24.90 29.33 -6.26
CA GLU A 16 26.20 29.50 -5.59
C GLU A 16 26.24 30.76 -4.74
N GLU A 17 25.54 31.82 -5.13
CA GLU A 17 25.57 33.11 -4.42
C GLU A 17 24.87 33.02 -3.07
N THR A 18 23.69 32.40 -3.05
CA THR A 18 22.85 32.30 -1.84
C THR A 18 23.11 31.02 -1.05
N GLY A 19 23.70 30.00 -1.66
CA GLY A 19 23.92 28.69 -1.04
C GLY A 19 22.62 27.90 -0.89
N ASP A 20 22.67 26.86 -0.05
CA ASP A 20 21.50 26.04 0.30
C ASP A 20 21.61 25.68 1.78
N THR A 21 21.11 26.58 2.62
CA THR A 21 21.20 26.48 4.08
C THR A 21 20.40 25.30 4.63
N GLN A 22 19.37 24.82 3.91
CA GLN A 22 18.59 23.64 4.30
C GLN A 22 19.41 22.35 4.20
N THR A 23 20.36 22.29 3.27
CA THR A 23 21.30 21.16 3.12
C THR A 23 22.68 21.43 3.71
N GLY A 24 22.84 22.55 4.42
CA GLY A 24 24.09 22.92 5.10
C GLY A 24 25.16 23.50 4.18
N ILE A 25 24.82 23.84 2.93
CA ILE A 25 25.73 24.47 1.98
C ILE A 25 25.70 25.98 2.19
N ARG A 26 26.86 26.58 2.46
CA ARG A 26 26.97 28.01 2.75
C ARG A 26 26.86 28.85 1.46
N PRO A 27 26.43 30.12 1.55
CA PRO A 27 26.57 31.09 0.47
C PRO A 27 28.01 31.14 -0.07
N ASN A 28 28.17 31.39 -1.36
CA ASN A 28 29.43 31.45 -2.09
C ASN A 28 30.21 30.12 -2.17
N THR A 29 29.52 28.98 -2.09
CA THR A 29 30.13 27.64 -2.28
C THR A 29 29.99 27.21 -3.73
N LYS A 30 31.05 26.73 -4.38
CA LYS A 30 30.94 26.17 -5.73
C LYS A 30 30.52 24.71 -5.68
N VAL A 31 29.83 24.21 -6.71
CA VAL A 31 29.47 22.77 -6.80
C VAL A 31 30.71 21.86 -6.78
N SER A 32 31.85 22.32 -7.29
CA SER A 32 33.14 21.63 -7.19
C SER A 32 33.62 21.41 -5.76
N ASP A 33 33.16 22.23 -4.83
CA ASP A 33 33.60 22.26 -3.44
C ASP A 33 32.65 21.47 -2.53
N PHE A 34 31.57 20.90 -3.09
CA PHE A 34 30.68 20.02 -2.35
C PHE A 34 31.44 18.77 -1.88
N PRO A 35 31.15 18.24 -0.69
CA PRO A 35 31.78 16.99 -0.23
C PRO A 35 31.39 15.82 -1.15
N ASP A 36 32.27 14.82 -1.30
CA ASP A 36 31.98 13.63 -2.13
C ASP A 36 30.77 12.82 -1.62
N SER A 37 30.46 12.96 -0.33
CA SER A 37 29.28 12.39 0.31
C SER A 37 27.99 13.16 0.00
N TRP A 38 28.07 14.34 -0.61
CA TRP A 38 26.89 15.14 -0.95
C TRP A 38 25.99 14.37 -1.92
N ARG A 39 24.69 14.46 -1.69
CA ARG A 39 23.64 13.92 -2.55
C ARG A 39 22.53 14.95 -2.69
N CYS A 40 21.91 14.99 -3.87
CA CYS A 40 20.76 15.83 -4.14
C CYS A 40 19.66 15.57 -3.10
N PRO A 41 19.13 16.61 -2.42
CA PRO A 41 18.15 16.45 -1.34
C PRO A 41 16.76 15.99 -1.81
N VAL A 42 16.55 15.92 -3.12
CA VAL A 42 15.31 15.48 -3.76
C VAL A 42 15.39 14.01 -4.19
N CYS A 43 16.38 13.63 -4.99
CA CYS A 43 16.46 12.29 -5.60
C CYS A 43 17.70 11.47 -5.20
N GLY A 44 18.59 12.02 -4.39
CA GLY A 44 19.81 11.32 -3.96
C GLY A 44 20.89 11.18 -5.05
N ALA A 45 20.77 11.85 -6.20
CA ALA A 45 21.81 11.86 -7.22
C ALA A 45 23.11 12.53 -6.71
N ALA A 46 24.27 12.10 -7.23
CA ALA A 46 25.54 12.74 -6.93
C ALA A 46 25.70 14.11 -7.62
N ARG A 47 26.68 14.90 -7.18
CA ARG A 47 26.93 16.28 -7.65
C ARG A 47 27.25 16.39 -9.14
N ASP A 48 27.74 15.32 -9.76
CA ASP A 48 28.03 15.25 -11.20
C ASP A 48 26.76 15.35 -12.08
N LYS A 49 25.57 15.24 -11.47
CA LYS A 49 24.28 15.41 -12.16
C LYS A 49 23.73 16.83 -12.13
N LEU A 50 24.45 17.77 -11.51
CA LEU A 50 24.12 19.19 -11.56
C LEU A 50 24.66 19.80 -12.84
N VAL A 51 23.81 20.51 -13.57
CA VAL A 51 24.19 21.28 -14.77
C VAL A 51 23.88 22.75 -14.56
N THR A 52 24.70 23.61 -15.15
CA THR A 52 24.45 25.06 -15.13
C THR A 52 23.28 25.41 -16.03
N ILE A 53 22.39 26.26 -15.55
CA ILE A 53 21.22 26.74 -16.29
C ILE A 53 21.20 28.28 -16.34
N PRO A 54 20.52 28.89 -17.34
CA PRO A 54 20.30 30.33 -17.38
C PRO A 54 19.51 30.83 -16.16
N GLU A 55 19.74 32.09 -15.77
CA GLU A 55 19.12 32.68 -14.58
C GLU A 55 17.58 32.74 -14.66
N GLU A 56 17.03 33.01 -15.83
CA GLU A 56 15.57 33.04 -16.05
C GLU A 56 14.94 31.66 -15.81
N GLU A 57 15.58 30.60 -16.29
CA GLU A 57 15.15 29.21 -16.07
C GLU A 57 15.28 28.83 -14.59
N TYR A 58 16.34 29.31 -13.91
CA TYR A 58 16.53 29.08 -12.49
C TYR A 58 15.36 29.63 -11.67
N TRP A 59 14.94 30.88 -11.91
CA TRP A 59 13.86 31.47 -11.12
C TRP A 59 12.50 30.81 -11.37
N GLN A 60 12.26 30.24 -12.55
CA GLN A 60 11.08 29.42 -12.82
C GLN A 60 11.11 28.11 -12.02
N LYS A 61 12.27 27.43 -12.01
CA LYS A 61 12.47 26.16 -11.30
C LYS A 61 12.56 26.34 -9.78
N ALA A 62 13.11 27.45 -9.30
CA ALA A 62 13.24 27.78 -7.88
C ALA A 62 11.89 27.92 -7.18
N ARG A 63 10.87 28.45 -7.87
CA ARG A 63 9.50 28.44 -7.35
C ARG A 63 8.97 27.01 -7.19
N ALA A 64 9.14 26.17 -8.21
CA ALA A 64 8.74 24.76 -8.15
C ALA A 64 9.49 23.98 -7.06
N TYR A 65 10.78 24.30 -6.83
CA TYR A 65 11.57 23.73 -5.75
C TYR A 65 11.11 24.21 -4.38
N SER A 66 10.84 25.52 -4.22
CA SER A 66 10.31 26.12 -2.99
C SER A 66 8.96 25.50 -2.62
N ASP A 67 8.04 25.40 -3.58
CA ASP A 67 6.75 24.73 -3.42
C ASP A 67 6.93 23.26 -3.03
N PHE A 68 7.91 22.57 -3.60
CA PHE A 68 8.26 21.20 -3.24
C PHE A 68 8.79 21.10 -1.81
N THR A 69 9.67 22.01 -1.38
CA THR A 69 10.25 22.02 -0.02
C THR A 69 9.25 22.44 1.05
N GLU A 70 8.43 23.46 0.81
CA GLU A 70 7.36 23.88 1.73
C GLU A 70 6.33 22.77 1.90
N ARG A 71 5.92 22.14 0.79
CA ARG A 71 5.09 20.93 0.85
C ARG A 71 5.81 19.83 1.62
N LYS A 72 7.12 19.58 1.40
CA LYS A 72 7.88 18.54 2.12
C LYS A 72 7.99 18.82 3.62
N GLU A 73 8.06 20.06 4.07
CA GLU A 73 8.10 20.44 5.50
C GLU A 73 6.71 20.40 6.15
N GLU A 74 5.68 20.93 5.48
CA GLU A 74 4.28 20.77 5.88
C GLU A 74 3.85 19.29 5.86
N LYS A 75 4.43 18.48 4.96
CA LYS A 75 4.24 17.02 4.92
C LYS A 75 5.14 16.28 5.89
N ARG A 76 6.28 16.84 6.32
CA ARG A 76 7.10 16.27 7.38
C ARG A 76 6.42 16.41 8.72
N SER A 77 5.70 17.49 9.02
CA SER A 77 4.86 17.56 10.21
C SER A 77 3.68 16.58 10.14
N ILE A 78 3.23 16.21 8.93
CA ILE A 78 2.30 15.09 8.69
C ILE A 78 3.02 13.72 8.77
N LEU A 79 4.35 13.62 8.59
CA LEU A 79 5.13 12.36 8.60
C LEU A 79 5.87 12.10 9.92
N VAL A 80 6.09 13.11 10.78
CA VAL A 80 6.53 12.94 12.17
C VAL A 80 5.30 12.51 12.97
N GLY A 81 5.01 11.21 12.87
CA GLY A 81 3.77 10.64 13.34
C GLY A 81 3.27 9.62 12.33
N VAL A 82 4.04 8.55 12.12
CA VAL A 82 3.46 7.28 11.71
C VAL A 82 2.58 6.84 12.89
N ASP A 83 1.35 7.37 12.87
CA ASP A 83 0.27 7.29 13.84
C ASP A 83 0.68 6.64 15.18
N ASN A 84 0.94 7.45 16.22
CA ASN A 84 0.68 6.95 17.56
C ASN A 84 -0.85 6.85 17.67
N PRO A 85 -1.45 5.64 17.71
CA PRO A 85 -2.90 5.50 17.77
C PRO A 85 -3.49 6.16 19.03
N GLN A 86 -2.66 6.52 20.02
CA GLN A 86 -3.09 7.19 21.25
C GLN A 86 -3.23 8.72 21.13
N THR A 87 -2.74 9.37 20.06
CA THR A 87 -2.67 10.85 20.02
C THR A 87 -3.55 11.51 18.95
N VAL A 88 -4.44 10.76 18.28
CA VAL A 88 -5.18 11.30 17.14
C VAL A 88 -6.70 11.41 17.47
N PRO A 89 -7.28 12.62 17.51
CA PRO A 89 -8.75 12.83 17.57
C PRO A 89 -9.53 12.23 16.37
N GLU A 90 -8.81 11.74 15.35
CA GLU A 90 -9.28 11.33 14.04
C GLU A 90 -9.74 9.86 13.95
N LEU A 91 -9.84 9.16 15.09
CA LEU A 91 -10.20 7.74 15.13
C LEU A 91 -11.68 7.49 14.83
N ARG A 92 -12.53 8.47 15.13
CA ARG A 92 -13.99 8.35 15.05
C ARG A 92 -14.54 8.94 13.77
N GLN A 93 -15.65 8.37 13.31
CA GLN A 93 -16.44 8.96 12.25
C GLN A 93 -17.08 10.25 12.75
N GLU A 94 -16.87 11.34 12.01
CA GLU A 94 -17.60 12.58 12.20
C GLU A 94 -18.91 12.53 11.40
N TYR A 95 -20.01 12.93 12.06
CA TYR A 95 -21.32 12.88 11.44
C TYR A 95 -21.40 13.88 10.27
N GLY A 96 -21.78 13.40 9.08
CA GLY A 96 -21.91 14.21 7.88
C GLY A 96 -20.62 14.46 7.09
N VAL A 97 -19.47 13.91 7.51
CA VAL A 97 -18.18 14.08 6.80
C VAL A 97 -17.82 12.79 6.06
N PRO A 98 -17.29 12.85 4.81
CA PRO A 98 -16.74 11.69 4.14
C PRO A 98 -15.69 10.98 5.00
N LEU A 99 -15.72 9.64 5.04
CA LEU A 99 -14.89 8.82 5.93
C LEU A 99 -13.37 9.03 5.75
N GLY A 100 -12.91 9.66 4.66
CA GLY A 100 -11.51 10.04 4.43
C GLY A 100 -10.53 8.88 4.63
N LEU A 101 -9.52 9.04 5.48
CA LEU A 101 -8.61 7.96 5.92
C LEU A 101 -8.97 7.40 7.32
N ARG A 102 -10.07 7.82 7.95
CA ARG A 102 -10.43 7.49 9.34
C ARG A 102 -11.07 6.10 9.50
N GLY A 103 -11.36 5.69 10.74
CA GLY A 103 -12.21 4.53 11.03
C GLY A 103 -13.70 4.87 10.90
N ILE A 104 -14.56 3.84 10.79
CA ILE A 104 -16.02 4.00 10.84
C ILE A 104 -16.54 3.92 12.29
N GLY A 105 -17.66 4.59 12.57
CA GLY A 105 -18.28 4.56 13.90
C GLY A 105 -17.37 5.13 15.00
N GLN A 106 -17.20 4.38 16.08
CA GLN A 106 -16.32 4.70 17.21
C GLN A 106 -14.84 4.43 16.90
N GLY A 107 -14.52 3.83 15.75
CA GLY A 107 -13.15 3.52 15.36
C GLY A 107 -12.56 2.30 16.07
N LEU A 108 -13.39 1.46 16.70
CA LEU A 108 -12.94 0.30 17.47
C LEU A 108 -12.27 -0.74 16.57
N THR A 109 -12.83 -1.05 15.41
CA THR A 109 -12.18 -1.99 14.48
C THR A 109 -10.85 -1.45 13.96
N TYR A 110 -10.75 -0.13 13.76
CA TYR A 110 -9.51 0.51 13.36
C TYR A 110 -8.43 0.33 14.43
N LEU A 111 -8.76 0.59 15.70
CA LEU A 111 -7.86 0.37 16.84
C LEU A 111 -7.50 -1.10 17.03
N ALA A 112 -8.49 -1.99 16.89
CA ALA A 112 -8.32 -3.43 17.05
C ALA A 112 -7.25 -4.00 16.10
N ASN A 113 -7.05 -3.40 14.91
CA ASN A 113 -5.96 -3.81 14.02
C ASN A 113 -4.57 -3.62 14.65
N PHE A 114 -4.34 -2.51 15.36
CA PHE A 114 -3.08 -2.25 16.04
C PHE A 114 -2.96 -3.10 17.30
N GLU A 115 -4.03 -3.21 18.08
CA GLU A 115 -4.06 -4.01 19.30
C GLU A 115 -3.83 -5.50 19.01
N ALA A 116 -4.41 -6.04 17.94
CA ALA A 116 -4.20 -7.44 17.55
C ALA A 116 -2.72 -7.71 17.21
N LEU A 117 -2.08 -6.82 16.44
CA LEU A 117 -0.66 -6.95 16.10
C LEU A 117 0.26 -6.70 17.31
N SER A 118 -0.13 -5.82 18.21
CA SER A 118 0.67 -5.49 19.40
C SER A 118 0.66 -6.60 20.45
N LYS A 119 -0.19 -7.63 20.33
CA LYS A 119 -0.10 -8.85 21.15
C LYS A 119 1.11 -9.71 20.81
N TYR A 120 1.70 -9.53 19.63
CA TYR A 120 2.81 -10.36 19.15
C TYR A 120 4.15 -9.60 19.21
N ARG A 121 5.15 -10.22 19.83
CA ARG A 121 6.56 -9.78 19.85
C ARG A 121 7.40 -10.74 19.00
N LEU A 122 8.44 -10.21 18.35
CA LEU A 122 9.39 -11.04 17.62
C LEU A 122 10.41 -11.65 18.61
N LYS A 123 10.56 -12.96 18.53
CA LYS A 123 11.52 -13.73 19.32
C LYS A 123 12.91 -13.59 18.70
N LYS A 124 13.73 -12.73 19.30
CA LYS A 124 15.11 -12.52 18.86
C LYS A 124 15.93 -13.81 19.00
N ARG A 125 16.66 -14.18 17.94
CA ARG A 125 17.58 -15.33 17.89
C ARG A 125 18.82 -14.93 17.09
N LEU A 126 20.00 -15.02 17.72
CA LEU A 126 21.26 -14.50 17.15
C LEU A 126 22.42 -15.52 17.18
N ILE A 127 22.29 -16.62 17.91
CA ILE A 127 23.33 -17.66 18.00
C ILE A 127 23.08 -18.69 16.89
N THR A 128 23.33 -18.27 15.66
CA THR A 128 23.23 -19.06 14.43
C THR A 128 24.29 -18.59 13.44
N LYS A 129 24.51 -19.35 12.38
CA LYS A 129 25.34 -18.92 11.25
C LYS A 129 24.72 -17.65 10.63
N HIS A 130 25.56 -16.67 10.29
CA HIS A 130 25.14 -15.44 9.62
C HIS A 130 24.93 -15.70 8.12
N GLU A 131 23.76 -15.29 7.62
CA GLU A 131 23.40 -15.29 6.20
C GLU A 131 22.56 -14.02 5.92
N ASP A 132 22.69 -13.46 4.72
CA ASP A 132 21.86 -12.33 4.29
C ASP A 132 20.45 -12.81 3.94
N PRO A 133 19.39 -12.27 4.57
CA PRO A 133 18.02 -12.73 4.30
C PRO A 133 17.58 -12.51 2.85
N VAL A 134 17.04 -13.56 2.25
CA VAL A 134 16.40 -13.55 0.93
C VAL A 134 14.90 -13.29 1.12
N ILE A 135 14.40 -12.24 0.47
CA ILE A 135 13.01 -11.77 0.63
C ILE A 135 12.27 -11.63 -0.69
N GLU A 136 12.99 -11.76 -1.80
CA GLU A 136 12.44 -11.86 -3.13
C GLU A 136 11.53 -13.09 -3.22
N THR A 137 10.35 -12.93 -3.81
CA THR A 137 9.34 -14.00 -3.91
C THR A 137 8.54 -13.84 -5.21
N SER A 138 7.44 -14.59 -5.36
CA SER A 138 6.59 -14.56 -6.54
C SER A 138 5.11 -14.55 -6.16
N PHE A 139 4.42 -13.46 -6.52
CA PHE A 139 2.96 -13.36 -6.41
C PHE A 139 2.32 -13.81 -7.72
N LEU A 140 1.60 -14.95 -7.70
CA LEU A 140 0.89 -15.49 -8.87
C LEU A 140 1.79 -15.64 -10.12
N GLY A 141 3.02 -16.15 -9.90
CA GLY A 141 4.03 -16.33 -10.94
C GLY A 141 4.80 -15.06 -11.34
N LYS A 142 4.50 -13.90 -10.75
CA LYS A 142 5.22 -12.65 -11.00
C LYS A 142 6.20 -12.38 -9.87
N LYS A 143 7.48 -12.21 -10.22
CA LYS A 143 8.54 -11.88 -9.25
C LYS A 143 8.24 -10.56 -8.53
N THR A 144 8.40 -10.56 -7.22
CA THR A 144 8.37 -9.36 -6.37
C THR A 144 9.63 -9.27 -5.54
N ALA A 145 10.07 -8.05 -5.25
CA ALA A 145 11.28 -7.76 -4.48
C ALA A 145 11.11 -7.94 -2.96
N MET A 146 9.88 -8.21 -2.52
CA MET A 146 9.46 -8.34 -1.12
C MET A 146 8.06 -9.01 -1.07
N PRO A 147 7.65 -9.59 0.09
CA PRO A 147 6.32 -10.15 0.30
C PRO A 147 5.26 -9.09 0.68
N VAL A 148 5.35 -7.90 0.08
CA VAL A 148 4.48 -6.75 0.37
C VAL A 148 3.82 -6.26 -0.91
N LEU A 149 2.51 -6.08 -0.89
CA LEU A 149 1.73 -5.51 -1.98
C LEU A 149 1.11 -4.16 -1.57
N GLY A 150 0.79 -3.31 -2.53
CA GLY A 150 -0.05 -2.15 -2.26
C GLY A 150 -1.51 -2.58 -2.06
N ALA A 151 -2.14 -2.20 -0.96
CA ALA A 151 -3.55 -2.53 -0.70
C ALA A 151 -4.48 -1.78 -1.68
N PRO A 152 -5.65 -2.34 -2.05
CA PRO A 152 -6.59 -1.65 -2.93
C PRO A 152 -7.14 -0.42 -2.23
N MET A 153 -6.93 0.73 -2.86
CA MET A 153 -7.40 2.02 -2.36
C MET A 153 -8.01 2.84 -3.50
N SER A 154 -8.99 3.65 -3.13
CA SER A 154 -9.68 4.59 -4.00
C SER A 154 -10.38 5.64 -3.13
N GLY A 155 -10.90 6.71 -3.74
CA GLY A 155 -11.70 7.73 -3.05
C GLY A 155 -10.88 8.79 -2.33
N LEU A 156 -9.57 8.89 -2.60
CA LEU A 156 -8.73 9.95 -2.04
C LEU A 156 -9.01 11.32 -2.66
N SER A 157 -9.58 11.38 -3.86
CA SER A 157 -10.10 12.61 -4.46
C SER A 157 -11.25 13.25 -3.66
N TYR A 158 -11.85 12.50 -2.73
CA TYR A 158 -12.95 13.02 -1.92
C TYR A 158 -12.46 13.93 -0.79
N VAL A 159 -11.18 13.83 -0.45
CA VAL A 159 -10.57 14.48 0.73
C VAL A 159 -9.22 15.11 0.41
N SER A 160 -8.83 15.17 -0.86
CA SER A 160 -7.60 15.80 -1.33
C SER A 160 -7.76 16.29 -2.77
N ASN A 161 -6.82 17.13 -3.23
CA ASN A 161 -6.86 17.72 -4.58
C ASN A 161 -6.33 16.79 -5.70
N ILE A 162 -6.08 15.52 -5.40
CA ILE A 162 -5.63 14.55 -6.42
C ILE A 162 -6.83 14.02 -7.21
N THR A 163 -6.64 13.74 -8.50
CA THR A 163 -7.64 12.99 -9.28
C THR A 163 -7.59 11.49 -8.90
N GLU A 164 -8.69 10.76 -9.05
CA GLU A 164 -8.66 9.29 -8.83
C GLU A 164 -7.71 8.58 -9.78
N GLU A 165 -7.56 9.10 -11.01
CA GLU A 165 -6.64 8.54 -12.00
C GLU A 165 -5.19 8.73 -11.58
N ASP A 166 -4.80 9.92 -11.14
CA ASP A 166 -3.44 10.20 -10.68
C ASP A 166 -3.14 9.45 -9.38
N PHE A 167 -4.11 9.35 -8.47
CA PHE A 167 -3.96 8.56 -7.25
C PHE A 167 -3.71 7.09 -7.57
N ALA A 168 -4.57 6.49 -8.40
CA ALA A 168 -4.42 5.12 -8.85
C ALA A 168 -3.08 4.91 -9.57
N TYR A 169 -2.70 5.82 -10.46
CA TYR A 169 -1.41 5.77 -11.16
C TYR A 169 -0.24 5.83 -10.18
N ASN A 170 -0.25 6.74 -9.21
CA ASN A 170 0.83 6.88 -8.23
C ASN A 170 1.02 5.61 -7.39
N ILE A 171 -0.08 4.95 -6.99
CA ILE A 171 -0.02 3.65 -6.29
C ILE A 171 0.57 2.56 -7.20
N LEU A 172 0.02 2.38 -8.39
CA LEU A 172 0.44 1.30 -9.30
C LEU A 172 1.88 1.48 -9.77
N ALA A 173 2.23 2.68 -10.24
CA ALA A 173 3.57 3.00 -10.72
C ALA A 173 4.59 2.97 -9.57
N GLY A 174 4.24 3.50 -8.39
CA GLY A 174 5.07 3.47 -7.19
C GLY A 174 5.43 2.05 -6.75
N CYS A 175 4.43 1.16 -6.70
CA CYS A 175 4.65 -0.25 -6.41
C CYS A 175 5.52 -0.92 -7.48
N LYS A 176 5.26 -0.63 -8.77
CA LYS A 176 6.03 -1.16 -9.89
C LYS A 176 7.52 -0.81 -9.78
N VAL A 177 7.85 0.45 -9.56
CA VAL A 177 9.26 0.89 -9.45
C VAL A 177 9.93 0.36 -8.18
N ALA A 178 9.18 0.09 -7.12
CA ALA A 178 9.67 -0.59 -5.91
C ALA A 178 9.87 -2.11 -6.10
N GLY A 179 9.53 -2.65 -7.27
CA GLY A 179 9.64 -4.08 -7.58
C GLY A 179 8.52 -4.92 -6.98
N THR A 180 7.33 -4.35 -6.73
CA THR A 180 6.14 -5.07 -6.28
C THR A 180 4.90 -4.71 -7.10
N ILE A 181 3.71 -5.14 -6.69
CA ILE A 181 2.43 -4.93 -7.38
C ILE A 181 1.52 -4.08 -6.49
N GLY A 182 0.94 -3.05 -7.08
CA GLY A 182 -0.07 -2.21 -6.44
C GLY A 182 -1.48 -2.68 -6.77
N CYS A 183 -2.40 -2.48 -5.83
CA CYS A 183 -3.83 -2.68 -6.06
C CYS A 183 -4.57 -1.34 -6.03
N THR A 184 -5.62 -1.21 -6.82
CA THR A 184 -6.54 -0.07 -6.82
C THR A 184 -7.98 -0.58 -6.90
N GLY A 185 -8.95 0.30 -6.69
CA GLY A 185 -10.37 -0.07 -6.78
C GLY A 185 -11.23 1.04 -7.38
N ASN A 186 -12.54 0.83 -7.38
CA ASN A 186 -13.52 1.80 -7.86
C ASN A 186 -14.05 2.70 -6.75
N THR A 187 -14.62 3.82 -7.18
CA THR A 187 -15.31 4.79 -6.34
C THR A 187 -16.77 4.94 -6.76
N SER A 188 -17.57 5.53 -5.87
CA SER A 188 -18.96 5.86 -6.17
C SER A 188 -19.11 6.97 -7.21
N ARG A 189 -18.07 7.75 -7.49
CA ARG A 189 -18.07 8.84 -8.48
C ARG A 189 -17.54 8.44 -9.86
N ASP A 190 -16.98 7.24 -10.00
CA ASP A 190 -16.37 6.80 -11.26
C ASP A 190 -17.44 6.65 -12.37
N TYR A 191 -17.11 7.02 -13.60
CA TYR A 191 -17.99 6.75 -14.73
C TYR A 191 -17.75 5.33 -15.24
N GLU A 192 -18.82 4.57 -15.51
CA GLU A 192 -18.71 3.17 -15.97
C GLU A 192 -17.97 3.05 -17.31
N THR A 193 -18.03 4.09 -18.14
CA THR A 193 -17.39 4.12 -19.46
C THR A 193 -15.90 4.47 -19.44
N ILE A 194 -15.42 5.17 -18.39
CA ILE A 194 -14.00 5.54 -18.21
C ILE A 194 -13.67 5.41 -16.74
N HIS A 195 -13.17 4.23 -16.38
CA HIS A 195 -12.86 3.90 -15.00
C HIS A 195 -11.43 4.31 -14.63
N PRO A 196 -11.21 5.26 -13.68
CA PRO A 196 -9.88 5.80 -13.38
C PRO A 196 -8.83 4.74 -13.02
N ALA A 197 -9.24 3.73 -12.25
CA ALA A 197 -8.35 2.61 -11.89
C ALA A 197 -7.89 1.77 -13.10
N ILE A 198 -8.71 1.65 -14.14
CA ILE A 198 -8.40 0.91 -15.37
C ILE A 198 -7.55 1.76 -16.30
N VAL A 199 -7.81 3.08 -16.37
CA VAL A 199 -6.95 4.03 -17.09
C VAL A 199 -5.54 4.02 -16.49
N ALA A 200 -5.42 4.08 -15.16
CA ALA A 200 -4.14 3.96 -14.47
C ALA A 200 -3.46 2.61 -14.72
N LEU A 201 -4.22 1.50 -14.72
CA LEU A 201 -3.70 0.17 -15.04
C LEU A 201 -3.09 0.12 -16.45
N LYS A 202 -3.76 0.71 -17.44
CA LYS A 202 -3.24 0.84 -18.80
C LYS A 202 -1.93 1.62 -18.83
N LYS A 203 -1.84 2.75 -18.11
CA LYS A 203 -0.60 3.56 -18.03
C LYS A 203 0.60 2.80 -17.47
N VAL A 204 0.38 1.79 -16.61
CA VAL A 204 1.45 0.95 -16.06
C VAL A 204 1.66 -0.36 -16.83
N ASN A 205 1.03 -0.52 -18.00
CA ASN A 205 1.08 -1.71 -18.86
C ASN A 205 0.59 -2.97 -18.14
N GLY A 206 -0.54 -2.90 -17.42
CA GLY A 206 -1.14 -4.05 -16.75
C GLY A 206 -0.42 -4.48 -15.46
N HIS A 207 0.63 -3.76 -15.04
CA HIS A 207 1.37 -4.02 -13.79
C HIS A 207 0.60 -3.51 -12.57
N GLY A 208 -0.56 -4.09 -12.32
CA GLY A 208 -1.46 -3.71 -11.24
C GLY A 208 -2.62 -4.68 -11.10
N ILE A 209 -3.37 -4.52 -10.01
CA ILE A 209 -4.54 -5.33 -9.69
C ILE A 209 -5.71 -4.38 -9.46
N ASN A 210 -6.85 -4.65 -10.07
CA ASN A 210 -8.10 -3.93 -9.76
C ASN A 210 -9.00 -4.81 -8.89
N ILE A 211 -9.46 -4.27 -7.76
CA ILE A 211 -10.38 -4.93 -6.83
C ILE A 211 -11.61 -4.03 -6.67
N PHE A 212 -12.77 -4.53 -7.06
CA PHE A 212 -13.99 -3.74 -7.18
C PHE A 212 -14.96 -3.94 -6.01
N LYS A 213 -15.73 -2.91 -5.68
CA LYS A 213 -16.86 -2.97 -4.74
C LYS A 213 -17.95 -3.90 -5.28
N PRO A 214 -18.70 -4.58 -4.40
CA PRO A 214 -19.52 -5.71 -4.79
C PRO A 214 -20.87 -5.24 -5.37
N GLN A 215 -20.81 -4.59 -6.54
CA GLN A 215 -21.97 -4.12 -7.30
C GLN A 215 -22.72 -5.29 -7.97
N SER A 216 -23.66 -5.01 -8.87
CA SER A 216 -24.36 -6.04 -9.64
C SER A 216 -23.39 -6.92 -10.45
N GLN A 217 -23.79 -8.15 -10.76
CA GLN A 217 -22.98 -9.08 -11.55
C GLN A 217 -22.60 -8.49 -12.92
N GLU A 218 -23.55 -7.84 -13.59
CA GLU A 218 -23.32 -7.20 -14.89
C GLU A 218 -22.19 -6.17 -14.84
N VAL A 219 -22.25 -5.24 -13.87
CA VAL A 219 -21.22 -4.19 -13.70
C VAL A 219 -19.87 -4.80 -13.35
N LEU A 220 -19.84 -5.79 -12.43
CA LEU A 220 -18.60 -6.45 -12.05
C LEU A 220 -17.95 -7.21 -13.21
N ILE A 221 -18.74 -7.95 -14.00
CA ILE A 221 -18.24 -8.69 -15.17
C ILE A 221 -17.66 -7.73 -16.20
N ASP A 222 -18.31 -6.59 -16.45
CA ASP A 222 -17.81 -5.60 -17.38
C ASP A 222 -16.47 -5.00 -16.90
N LEU A 223 -16.38 -4.55 -15.65
CA LEU A 223 -15.15 -4.02 -15.05
C LEU A 223 -13.99 -5.04 -15.06
N ILE A 224 -14.30 -6.31 -14.79
CA ILE A 224 -13.35 -7.42 -14.86
C ILE A 224 -12.83 -7.59 -16.30
N LYS A 225 -13.71 -7.60 -17.31
CA LYS A 225 -13.32 -7.72 -18.73
C LYS A 225 -12.48 -6.53 -19.19
N GLN A 226 -12.82 -5.32 -18.75
CA GLN A 226 -12.02 -4.13 -19.02
C GLN A 226 -10.60 -4.25 -18.41
N SER A 227 -10.49 -4.75 -17.19
CA SER A 227 -9.19 -4.98 -16.53
C SER A 227 -8.37 -6.09 -17.21
N GLU A 228 -9.03 -7.15 -17.67
CA GLU A 228 -8.42 -8.24 -18.44
C GLU A 228 -7.89 -7.77 -19.79
N LYS A 229 -8.63 -6.89 -20.48
CA LYS A 229 -8.18 -6.25 -21.72
C LYS A 229 -6.89 -5.46 -21.53
N GLU A 230 -6.75 -4.78 -20.39
CA GLU A 230 -5.53 -4.04 -20.03
C GLU A 230 -4.46 -4.92 -19.37
N LYS A 231 -4.65 -6.25 -19.38
CA LYS A 231 -3.69 -7.27 -18.92
C LYS A 231 -3.32 -7.13 -17.44
N ALA A 232 -4.31 -6.82 -16.59
CA ALA A 232 -4.12 -6.78 -15.14
C ALA A 232 -3.40 -8.04 -14.62
N ALA A 233 -2.60 -7.89 -13.56
CA ALA A 233 -1.93 -9.02 -12.93
C ALA A 233 -2.91 -10.01 -12.28
N ALA A 234 -4.00 -9.48 -11.76
CA ALA A 234 -5.15 -10.19 -11.21
C ALA A 234 -6.33 -9.21 -11.14
N VAL A 235 -7.53 -9.73 -10.86
CA VAL A 235 -8.74 -8.94 -10.61
C VAL A 235 -9.45 -9.48 -9.38
N GLY A 236 -10.27 -8.66 -8.74
CA GLY A 236 -10.98 -9.12 -7.56
C GLY A 236 -12.19 -8.31 -7.17
N ILE A 237 -12.78 -8.76 -6.07
CA ILE A 237 -13.92 -8.15 -5.42
C ILE A 237 -13.63 -7.93 -3.94
N ASP A 238 -14.07 -6.79 -3.43
CA ASP A 238 -13.97 -6.38 -2.04
C ASP A 238 -15.34 -6.58 -1.36
N ILE A 239 -15.61 -7.81 -0.91
CA ILE A 239 -16.95 -8.25 -0.47
C ILE A 239 -17.44 -7.52 0.78
N ASP A 240 -16.52 -7.06 1.64
CA ASP A 240 -16.82 -6.26 2.83
C ASP A 240 -17.35 -4.85 2.48
N GLY A 241 -17.14 -4.43 1.23
CA GLY A 241 -17.69 -3.21 0.65
C GLY A 241 -19.21 -3.20 0.53
N ALA A 242 -19.90 -4.31 0.79
CA ALA A 242 -21.36 -4.39 0.80
C ALA A 242 -22.01 -3.44 1.84
N GLY A 243 -21.27 -3.03 2.87
CA GLY A 243 -21.71 -2.04 3.86
C GLY A 243 -21.50 -0.57 3.44
N SER A 244 -21.02 -0.30 2.23
CA SER A 244 -20.59 1.04 1.82
C SER A 244 -21.77 1.98 1.53
N VAL A 245 -22.12 2.81 2.52
CA VAL A 245 -23.17 3.85 2.41
C VAL A 245 -22.91 4.84 1.26
N ASN A 246 -21.66 5.21 1.00
CA ASN A 246 -21.28 6.17 -0.05
C ASN A 246 -21.64 5.71 -1.47
N PHE A 247 -21.72 4.40 -1.69
CA PHE A 247 -22.07 3.81 -2.97
C PHE A 247 -23.60 3.81 -3.15
N THR A 248 -24.32 3.38 -2.12
CA THR A 248 -25.79 3.44 -2.08
C THR A 248 -26.31 4.87 -2.28
N LEU A 249 -25.75 5.87 -1.60
CA LEU A 249 -26.16 7.27 -1.75
C LEU A 249 -25.87 7.85 -3.14
N ALA A 250 -24.90 7.28 -3.87
CA ALA A 250 -24.58 7.68 -5.23
C ALA A 250 -25.41 6.93 -6.29
N GLY A 251 -26.43 6.15 -5.88
CA GLY A 251 -27.26 5.36 -6.81
C GLY A 251 -26.56 4.13 -7.38
N LYS A 252 -25.43 3.70 -6.79
CA LYS A 252 -24.64 2.53 -7.19
C LYS A 252 -24.66 1.48 -6.10
N PRO A 253 -25.75 0.69 -5.97
CA PRO A 253 -25.91 -0.21 -4.84
C PRO A 253 -24.82 -1.28 -4.82
N VAL A 254 -24.44 -1.66 -3.60
CA VAL A 254 -23.48 -2.72 -3.29
C VAL A 254 -24.19 -3.83 -2.52
N PHE A 255 -23.75 -5.07 -2.71
CA PHE A 255 -24.47 -6.27 -2.29
C PHE A 255 -23.55 -7.26 -1.60
N ARG A 256 -24.11 -8.07 -0.70
CA ARG A 256 -23.48 -9.34 -0.33
C ARG A 256 -23.45 -10.26 -1.55
N LYS A 257 -22.47 -11.15 -1.61
CA LYS A 257 -22.32 -12.10 -2.71
C LYS A 257 -22.55 -13.52 -2.23
N THR A 258 -23.33 -14.26 -3.01
CA THR A 258 -23.48 -15.70 -2.87
C THR A 258 -22.26 -16.43 -3.44
N MET A 259 -22.07 -17.67 -3.01
CA MET A 259 -21.00 -18.52 -3.56
C MET A 259 -21.14 -18.71 -5.08
N ASP A 260 -22.37 -18.81 -5.61
CA ASP A 260 -22.59 -19.02 -7.04
C ASP A 260 -22.32 -17.75 -7.86
N GLU A 261 -22.62 -16.55 -7.33
CA GLU A 261 -22.19 -15.29 -7.93
C GLU A 261 -20.66 -15.17 -7.98
N LEU A 262 -19.94 -15.60 -6.93
CA LEU A 262 -18.48 -15.63 -6.93
C LEU A 262 -17.93 -16.60 -7.99
N LYS A 263 -18.54 -17.79 -8.14
CA LYS A 263 -18.18 -18.74 -9.21
C LYS A 263 -18.41 -18.15 -10.59
N GLU A 264 -19.50 -17.42 -10.78
CA GLU A 264 -19.79 -16.74 -12.04
C GLU A 264 -18.70 -15.71 -12.38
N LEU A 265 -18.31 -14.86 -11.42
CA LEU A 265 -17.23 -13.88 -11.59
C LEU A 265 -15.88 -14.56 -11.89
N LYS A 266 -15.56 -15.65 -11.19
CA LYS A 266 -14.35 -16.43 -11.47
C LYS A 266 -14.37 -16.99 -12.90
N LYS A 267 -15.52 -17.47 -13.38
CA LYS A 267 -15.68 -18.02 -14.74
C LYS A 267 -15.67 -16.94 -15.83
N SER A 268 -15.95 -15.68 -15.50
CA SER A 268 -16.01 -14.60 -16.48
C SER A 268 -14.64 -14.07 -16.92
N THR A 269 -13.54 -14.54 -16.32
CA THR A 269 -12.18 -14.09 -16.63
C THR A 269 -11.17 -15.23 -16.61
N ARG A 270 -10.05 -15.05 -17.31
CA ARG A 270 -8.89 -15.97 -17.24
C ARG A 270 -7.83 -15.50 -16.25
N LEU A 271 -7.97 -14.28 -15.71
CA LEU A 271 -7.07 -13.75 -14.71
C LEU A 271 -7.25 -14.48 -13.37
N PRO A 272 -6.21 -14.47 -12.51
CA PRO A 272 -6.38 -14.83 -11.12
C PRO A 272 -7.44 -13.95 -10.45
N PHE A 273 -8.31 -14.57 -9.67
CA PHE A 273 -9.46 -13.95 -9.02
C PHE A 273 -9.26 -13.85 -7.52
N ILE A 274 -9.42 -12.64 -7.00
CA ILE A 274 -9.19 -12.29 -5.60
C ILE A 274 -10.54 -12.03 -4.91
N VAL A 275 -10.76 -12.68 -3.77
CA VAL A 275 -11.87 -12.35 -2.86
C VAL A 275 -11.28 -11.71 -1.61
N LYS A 276 -11.44 -10.40 -1.48
CA LYS A 276 -10.93 -9.60 -0.36
C LYS A 276 -12.06 -9.14 0.55
N GLY A 277 -11.76 -9.00 1.84
CA GLY A 277 -12.71 -8.57 2.87
C GLY A 277 -13.16 -9.72 3.76
N VAL A 278 -12.43 -10.83 3.73
CA VAL A 278 -12.74 -12.04 4.48
C VAL A 278 -12.25 -11.87 5.92
N MET A 279 -13.14 -12.07 6.91
CA MET A 279 -12.83 -11.92 8.34
C MET A 279 -13.25 -13.13 9.18
N CYS A 280 -13.73 -14.22 8.56
CA CYS A 280 -14.01 -15.49 9.22
C CYS A 280 -13.67 -16.69 8.30
N ALA A 281 -13.52 -17.88 8.89
CA ALA A 281 -13.10 -19.08 8.18
C ALA A 281 -14.19 -19.58 7.22
N GLU A 282 -15.47 -19.40 7.58
CA GLU A 282 -16.62 -19.84 6.79
C GLU A 282 -16.65 -19.15 5.41
N ASP A 283 -16.47 -17.83 5.39
CA ASP A 283 -16.42 -17.06 4.14
C ASP A 283 -15.15 -17.37 3.33
N ALA A 284 -14.03 -17.65 4.01
CA ALA A 284 -12.78 -18.05 3.36
C ALA A 284 -12.95 -19.38 2.63
N VAL A 285 -13.51 -20.39 3.31
CA VAL A 285 -13.80 -21.71 2.73
C VAL A 285 -14.78 -21.58 1.57
N ALA A 286 -15.85 -20.80 1.72
CA ALA A 286 -16.82 -20.56 0.64
C ALA A 286 -16.17 -19.89 -0.58
N ALA A 287 -15.27 -18.92 -0.37
CA ALA A 287 -14.54 -18.27 -1.46
C ALA A 287 -13.57 -19.22 -2.18
N VAL A 288 -12.88 -20.11 -1.46
CA VAL A 288 -12.04 -21.15 -2.07
C VAL A 288 -12.88 -22.14 -2.87
N GLN A 289 -14.02 -22.58 -2.34
CA GLN A 289 -14.98 -23.43 -3.05
C GLN A 289 -15.60 -22.74 -4.28
N ALA A 290 -15.66 -21.41 -4.28
CA ALA A 290 -16.04 -20.62 -5.45
C ALA A 290 -14.93 -20.50 -6.51
N GLY A 291 -13.70 -20.94 -6.20
CA GLY A 291 -12.56 -20.91 -7.10
C GLY A 291 -11.70 -19.65 -6.99
N ALA A 292 -11.71 -18.96 -5.84
CA ALA A 292 -10.78 -17.87 -5.58
C ALA A 292 -9.32 -18.37 -5.60
N ASP A 293 -8.45 -17.66 -6.33
CA ASP A 293 -7.01 -17.94 -6.33
C ASP A 293 -6.30 -17.23 -5.18
N VAL A 294 -6.90 -16.16 -4.66
CA VAL A 294 -6.38 -15.36 -3.56
C VAL A 294 -7.49 -15.01 -2.57
N ILE A 295 -7.22 -15.24 -1.29
CA ILE A 295 -8.05 -14.77 -0.18
C ILE A 295 -7.39 -13.53 0.44
N GLY A 296 -8.14 -12.43 0.50
CA GLY A 296 -7.73 -11.19 1.15
C GLY A 296 -8.36 -11.04 2.53
N VAL A 297 -7.59 -11.36 3.57
CA VAL A 297 -7.98 -11.16 4.97
C VAL A 297 -7.88 -9.68 5.32
N SER A 298 -9.02 -9.03 5.48
CA SER A 298 -9.10 -7.57 5.58
C SER A 298 -10.42 -7.17 6.23
N ASN A 299 -10.38 -6.15 7.09
CA ASN A 299 -11.56 -5.45 7.60
C ASN A 299 -11.71 -4.04 7.00
N HIS A 300 -11.22 -3.85 5.78
CA HIS A 300 -11.19 -2.58 5.07
C HIS A 300 -10.41 -1.48 5.82
N GLY A 301 -9.42 -1.88 6.63
CA GLY A 301 -8.72 -1.00 7.54
C GLY A 301 -9.64 -0.34 8.58
N GLY A 302 -10.69 -1.03 9.03
CA GLY A 302 -11.64 -0.57 10.04
C GLY A 302 -12.67 0.45 9.55
N ARG A 303 -13.09 0.36 8.28
CA ARG A 303 -13.88 1.39 7.59
C ARG A 303 -15.28 0.97 7.13
N VAL A 304 -15.64 -0.30 7.29
CA VAL A 304 -16.92 -0.84 6.80
C VAL A 304 -17.79 -1.37 7.93
N LEU A 305 -17.19 -2.04 8.92
CA LEU A 305 -17.84 -2.56 10.11
C LEU A 305 -17.06 -2.12 11.34
N ASP A 306 -17.71 -1.38 12.24
CA ASP A 306 -17.14 -1.07 13.56
C ASP A 306 -17.42 -2.20 14.56
N SER A 307 -16.75 -2.17 15.72
CA SER A 307 -16.85 -3.20 16.78
C SER A 307 -16.42 -4.62 16.35
N GLY A 308 -15.62 -4.72 15.30
CA GLY A 308 -15.00 -5.95 14.82
C GLY A 308 -13.63 -6.21 15.45
N ARG A 309 -13.07 -7.39 15.16
CA ARG A 309 -11.70 -7.76 15.57
C ARG A 309 -10.65 -7.24 14.59
N GLY A 310 -9.41 -7.13 15.08
CA GLY A 310 -8.25 -6.85 14.25
C GLY A 310 -7.90 -8.03 13.34
N VAL A 311 -7.31 -7.75 12.18
CA VAL A 311 -6.96 -8.78 11.19
C VAL A 311 -6.01 -9.84 11.76
N ALA A 312 -4.99 -9.44 12.51
CA ALA A 312 -4.02 -10.38 13.11
C ALA A 312 -4.63 -11.38 14.11
N ASP A 313 -5.79 -11.06 14.72
CA ASP A 313 -6.52 -12.02 15.57
C ASP A 313 -7.36 -13.00 14.74
N ALA A 314 -7.87 -12.57 13.57
CA ALA A 314 -8.68 -13.41 12.69
C ALA A 314 -7.83 -14.34 11.80
N LEU A 315 -6.65 -13.87 11.41
CA LEU A 315 -5.81 -14.48 10.38
C LEU A 315 -5.51 -15.98 10.61
N PRO A 316 -5.04 -16.44 11.79
CA PRO A 316 -4.68 -17.86 11.96
C PRO A 316 -5.85 -18.82 11.76
N GLY A 317 -7.06 -18.45 12.21
CA GLY A 317 -8.25 -19.27 12.03
C GLY A 317 -8.69 -19.36 10.57
N ILE A 318 -8.52 -18.27 9.82
CA ILE A 318 -8.82 -18.22 8.39
C ILE A 318 -7.80 -19.02 7.59
N VAL A 319 -6.51 -18.89 7.91
CA VAL A 319 -5.43 -19.68 7.28
C VAL A 319 -5.72 -21.16 7.47
N LYS A 320 -6.02 -21.58 8.69
CA LYS A 320 -6.41 -22.97 8.98
C LYS A 320 -7.59 -23.41 8.12
N GLY A 321 -8.69 -22.65 8.11
CA GLY A 321 -9.89 -22.99 7.33
C GLY A 321 -9.61 -23.09 5.83
N VAL A 322 -8.80 -22.19 5.27
CA VAL A 322 -8.40 -22.24 3.85
C VAL A 322 -7.58 -23.51 3.57
N ARG A 323 -6.55 -23.79 4.38
CA ARG A 323 -5.64 -24.94 4.16
C ARG A 323 -6.34 -26.30 4.36
N GLU A 324 -7.42 -26.35 5.14
CA GLU A 324 -8.25 -27.56 5.30
C GLU A 324 -9.15 -27.88 4.09
N THR A 325 -9.23 -27.01 3.07
CA THR A 325 -9.98 -27.28 1.83
C THR A 325 -9.15 -28.03 0.79
N ASP A 326 -9.79 -28.76 -0.12
CA ASP A 326 -9.13 -29.57 -1.16
C ASP A 326 -8.12 -28.79 -2.04
N ASN A 327 -8.37 -27.49 -2.27
CA ASN A 327 -7.50 -26.62 -3.08
C ASN A 327 -6.72 -25.60 -2.23
N GLY A 328 -6.81 -25.69 -0.90
CA GLY A 328 -6.29 -24.71 0.04
C GLY A 328 -4.81 -24.40 -0.10
N GLU A 329 -3.99 -25.41 -0.37
CA GLU A 329 -2.53 -25.29 -0.55
C GLU A 329 -2.13 -24.38 -1.72
N LYS A 330 -2.97 -24.27 -2.76
CA LYS A 330 -2.67 -23.45 -3.94
C LYS A 330 -3.15 -22.01 -3.84
N VAL A 331 -3.99 -21.72 -2.84
CA VAL A 331 -4.62 -20.42 -2.65
C VAL A 331 -3.65 -19.49 -1.94
N VAL A 332 -3.40 -18.32 -2.51
CA VAL A 332 -2.56 -17.31 -1.85
C VAL A 332 -3.38 -16.58 -0.79
N ILE A 333 -2.84 -16.44 0.42
CA ILE A 333 -3.46 -15.70 1.51
C ILE A 333 -2.75 -14.36 1.65
N THR A 334 -3.49 -13.29 1.41
CA THR A 334 -3.03 -11.92 1.62
C THR A 334 -3.68 -11.35 2.88
N ALA A 335 -2.98 -10.50 3.62
CA ALA A 335 -3.54 -9.87 4.82
C ALA A 335 -3.15 -8.39 4.95
N ASP A 336 -4.08 -7.54 5.40
CA ASP A 336 -3.83 -6.12 5.70
C ASP A 336 -4.25 -5.74 7.14
N GLY A 337 -4.24 -4.45 7.45
CA GLY A 337 -4.71 -3.95 8.74
C GLY A 337 -3.58 -3.61 9.71
N GLY A 338 -3.45 -2.33 10.07
CA GLY A 338 -2.53 -1.87 11.11
C GLY A 338 -1.03 -1.83 10.74
N ILE A 339 -0.63 -2.34 9.57
CA ILE A 339 0.78 -2.43 9.15
C ILE A 339 1.42 -1.05 9.04
N ARG A 340 2.59 -0.86 9.67
CA ARG A 340 3.37 0.40 9.63
C ARG A 340 4.87 0.19 9.38
N THR A 341 5.41 -0.94 9.80
CA THR A 341 6.84 -1.28 9.70
C THR A 341 7.04 -2.65 9.06
N GLY A 342 8.27 -2.95 8.62
CA GLY A 342 8.58 -4.30 8.14
C GLY A 342 8.55 -5.37 9.24
N PHE A 343 8.66 -4.97 10.52
CA PHE A 343 8.44 -5.87 11.65
C PHE A 343 6.99 -6.34 11.73
N ASP A 344 6.02 -5.46 11.41
CA ASP A 344 4.61 -5.83 11.36
C ASP A 344 4.33 -6.78 10.19
N VAL A 345 5.00 -6.58 9.06
CA VAL A 345 4.96 -7.51 7.92
C VAL A 345 5.42 -8.90 8.35
N VAL A 346 6.59 -9.01 8.99
CA VAL A 346 7.12 -10.31 9.45
C VAL A 346 6.19 -10.99 10.45
N LYS A 347 5.51 -10.24 11.34
CA LYS A 347 4.49 -10.82 12.23
C LYS A 347 3.31 -11.40 11.45
N MET A 348 2.78 -10.70 10.45
CA MET A 348 1.66 -11.19 9.65
C MET A 348 2.03 -12.43 8.84
N LEU A 349 3.25 -12.46 8.28
CA LEU A 349 3.77 -13.66 7.61
C LEU A 349 3.86 -14.84 8.59
N ALA A 350 4.39 -14.61 9.80
CA ALA A 350 4.48 -15.63 10.83
C ALA A 350 3.12 -16.13 11.34
N LEU A 351 2.07 -15.31 11.19
CA LEU A 351 0.67 -15.68 11.49
C LEU A 351 -0.01 -16.43 10.32
N GLY A 352 0.69 -16.65 9.20
CA GLY A 352 0.24 -17.48 8.09
C GLY A 352 -0.19 -16.72 6.82
N ALA A 353 0.05 -15.41 6.73
CA ALA A 353 -0.11 -14.71 5.46
C ALA A 353 1.05 -15.06 4.50
N ASP A 354 0.75 -15.21 3.21
CA ASP A 354 1.77 -15.37 2.16
C ASP A 354 2.29 -14.00 1.69
N PHE A 355 1.41 -12.99 1.69
CA PHE A 355 1.74 -11.60 1.34
C PHE A 355 1.00 -10.62 2.25
N VAL A 356 1.62 -9.47 2.53
CA VAL A 356 1.03 -8.42 3.37
C VAL A 356 0.68 -7.21 2.52
N LEU A 357 -0.53 -6.67 2.64
CA LEU A 357 -0.91 -5.44 1.94
C LEU A 357 -0.78 -4.20 2.83
N VAL A 358 -0.28 -3.11 2.22
CA VAL A 358 -0.13 -1.80 2.90
C VAL A 358 -0.99 -0.76 2.23
N GLY A 359 -1.90 -0.15 3.01
CA GLY A 359 -2.85 0.86 2.53
C GLY A 359 -2.43 2.29 2.87
N ARG A 360 -2.96 2.81 3.99
CA ARG A 360 -2.83 4.24 4.38
C ARG A 360 -1.43 4.85 4.26
N PRO A 361 -0.33 4.18 4.65
CA PRO A 361 1.01 4.72 4.43
C PRO A 361 1.28 5.02 2.94
N LEU A 362 0.93 4.10 2.05
CA LEU A 362 1.08 4.30 0.60
C LEU A 362 0.12 5.38 0.08
N ALA A 363 -1.13 5.45 0.58
CA ALA A 363 -2.06 6.52 0.15
C ALA A 363 -1.53 7.91 0.49
N ARG A 364 -1.01 8.10 1.71
CA ARG A 364 -0.43 9.38 2.14
C ARG A 364 0.74 9.76 1.25
N GLU A 365 1.61 8.82 0.93
CA GLU A 365 2.74 9.05 0.03
C GLU A 365 2.31 9.30 -1.43
N ALA A 366 1.30 8.59 -1.93
CA ALA A 366 0.79 8.78 -3.29
C ALA A 366 0.17 10.17 -3.49
N VAL A 367 -0.50 10.72 -2.48
CA VAL A 367 -1.04 12.10 -2.51
C VAL A 367 0.08 13.13 -2.31
N SER A 368 1.05 12.82 -1.46
CA SER A 368 2.04 13.79 -1.01
C SER A 368 3.25 13.91 -1.94
N THR A 369 3.85 12.79 -2.33
CA THR A 369 5.11 12.71 -3.10
C THR A 369 4.95 11.88 -4.38
N GLY A 370 3.72 11.42 -4.67
CA GLY A 370 3.42 10.61 -5.84
C GLY A 370 4.17 9.28 -5.85
N VAL A 371 4.60 8.86 -7.04
CA VAL A 371 5.32 7.60 -7.30
C VAL A 371 6.54 7.41 -6.39
N GLU A 372 7.34 8.46 -6.20
CA GLU A 372 8.59 8.36 -5.42
C GLU A 372 8.33 8.17 -3.92
N GLY A 373 7.27 8.80 -3.39
CA GLY A 373 6.87 8.57 -2.00
C GLY A 373 6.50 7.11 -1.75
N VAL A 374 5.66 6.56 -2.63
CA VAL A 374 5.22 5.17 -2.56
C VAL A 374 6.42 4.22 -2.64
N LYS A 375 7.36 4.48 -3.55
CA LYS A 375 8.60 3.73 -3.66
C LYS A 375 9.41 3.77 -2.36
N ARG A 376 9.62 4.96 -1.81
CA ARG A 376 10.45 5.17 -0.62
C ARG A 376 9.91 4.43 0.61
N ILE A 377 8.61 4.47 0.86
CA ILE A 377 8.02 3.76 2.00
C ILE A 377 8.10 2.23 1.81
N LEU A 378 7.99 1.73 0.57
CA LEU A 378 8.19 0.31 0.29
C LEU A 378 9.66 -0.12 0.47
N GLU A 379 10.63 0.72 0.10
CA GLU A 379 12.06 0.50 0.37
C GLU A 379 12.37 0.49 1.88
N PHE A 380 11.70 1.33 2.65
CA PHE A 380 11.77 1.32 4.11
C PHE A 380 11.26 -0.02 4.68
N LEU A 381 10.07 -0.46 4.27
CA LEU A 381 9.52 -1.75 4.68
C LEU A 381 10.43 -2.92 4.28
N LYS A 382 11.00 -2.88 3.07
CA LYS A 382 11.97 -3.87 2.59
C LYS A 382 13.17 -3.99 3.53
N THR A 383 13.70 -2.85 3.98
CA THR A 383 14.85 -2.80 4.89
C THR A 383 14.49 -3.38 6.25
N ASP A 384 13.35 -2.97 6.82
CA ASP A 384 12.86 -3.49 8.10
C ASP A 384 12.62 -5.00 8.07
N ILE A 385 12.06 -5.55 6.98
CA ILE A 385 11.84 -7.00 6.83
C ILE A 385 13.18 -7.75 6.93
N LYS A 386 14.22 -7.28 6.22
CA LYS A 386 15.55 -7.89 6.29
C LYS A 386 16.12 -7.82 7.70
N ILE A 387 15.98 -6.69 8.38
CA ILE A 387 16.42 -6.54 9.77
C ILE A 387 15.68 -7.51 10.67
N ALA A 388 14.35 -7.58 10.57
CA ALA A 388 13.52 -8.48 11.36
C ALA A 388 13.94 -9.94 11.17
N MET A 389 14.07 -10.40 9.92
CA MET A 389 14.51 -11.75 9.58
C MET A 389 15.89 -12.08 10.13
N LEU A 390 16.86 -11.17 9.96
CA LEU A 390 18.20 -11.34 10.52
C LEU A 390 18.15 -11.48 12.06
N MET A 391 17.34 -10.66 12.73
CA MET A 391 17.20 -10.68 14.19
C MET A 391 16.40 -11.89 14.72
N THR A 392 15.64 -12.58 13.88
CA THR A 392 14.89 -13.80 14.22
C THR A 392 15.54 -15.09 13.70
N SER A 393 16.73 -15.02 13.09
CA SER A 393 17.39 -16.14 12.41
C SER A 393 16.55 -16.78 11.30
N CYS A 394 15.83 -15.95 10.52
CA CYS A 394 15.16 -16.36 9.30
C CYS A 394 16.04 -15.97 8.10
N ASN A 395 16.46 -16.93 7.29
CA ASN A 395 17.27 -16.69 6.10
C ASN A 395 16.40 -16.62 4.85
N THR A 396 15.27 -17.33 4.83
CA THR A 396 14.26 -17.26 3.77
C THR A 396 12.87 -16.94 4.34
N LEU A 397 11.90 -16.65 3.47
CA LEU A 397 10.53 -16.38 3.89
C LEU A 397 9.86 -17.61 4.51
N GLU A 398 10.26 -18.82 4.10
CA GLU A 398 9.76 -20.09 4.63
C GLU A 398 10.18 -20.32 6.09
N ASP A 399 11.27 -19.69 6.54
CA ASP A 399 11.70 -19.73 7.94
C ASP A 399 10.76 -18.91 8.85
N ILE A 400 9.92 -18.04 8.28
CA ILE A 400 9.01 -17.18 9.03
C ILE A 400 7.74 -17.97 9.37
N ASN A 401 7.61 -18.36 10.64
CA ASN A 401 6.43 -19.07 11.16
C ASN A 401 6.17 -18.69 12.63
N GLU A 402 5.11 -19.22 13.22
CA GLU A 402 4.68 -18.86 14.58
C GLU A 402 5.77 -19.01 15.67
N ASN A 403 6.81 -19.84 15.44
CA ASN A 403 7.91 -20.01 16.41
C ASN A 403 8.77 -18.76 16.61
N ILE A 404 8.73 -17.81 15.66
CA ILE A 404 9.39 -16.51 15.81
C ILE A 404 8.54 -15.50 16.56
N LEU A 405 7.34 -15.88 17.02
CA LEU A 405 6.46 -15.01 17.78
C LEU A 405 6.46 -15.39 19.27
N VAL A 406 6.35 -14.38 20.12
CA VAL A 406 5.95 -14.51 21.52
C VAL A 406 4.66 -13.73 21.67
N LYS A 407 3.60 -14.44 22.07
CA LYS A 407 2.31 -13.79 22.37
C LYS A 407 2.35 -13.26 23.80
N GLU A 408 2.20 -11.96 23.96
CA GLU A 408 2.00 -11.37 25.27
C GLU A 408 0.58 -11.72 25.73
N CYS A 409 0.47 -12.49 26.82
CA CYS A 409 -0.78 -12.58 27.55
C CYS A 409 -0.98 -11.22 28.23
N ASN A 410 -2.03 -10.49 27.87
CA ASN A 410 -2.41 -9.27 28.57
C ASN A 410 -2.50 -9.58 30.08
N LYS A 411 -1.68 -8.89 30.88
CA LYS A 411 -1.83 -8.86 32.34
C LYS A 411 -2.97 -7.94 32.72
#